data_AF-A0A1H2PPU3-F1
#
_entry.id   AF-A0A1H2PPU3-F1
#
_cell.length_a   1.000
_cell.length_b   1.000
_cell.length_c   1.000
_cell.angle_alpha   90.00
_cell.angle_beta   90.00
_cell.angle_gamma   90.00
#
_symmetry.space_group_name_H-M   'P 1'
#
loop_
_entity.id
_entity.type
_entity.pdbx_description
1 polymer ?
#
loop_
_entity_poly.entity_id
_entity_poly.type
_entity_poly.pdbx_seq_one_letter_code
_entity_poly.pdbx_strand_id
1 'polypeptide(L)'
;MKLDRERIVDAALALLDDVGLDALSTRALAQRLAVKQPALYWHFKSRRALLDAMNDRILADAYADRVPAAGEPWDAFLFKVARNFRRALCSRRDGARVHAGTEANLDDLAPSERQMACLTGAGFTPAQALDILVAISRYTVGCVLEEQAEAERPEDDTLDRAVAAFPLLASGLAHYRAQGHEATFEAGLALLVDGARARLAAPDDRVRPGRSGLSATRGTSGTSSGNRSRSAATADGSPADTAPTASAPSPRRRKRGPGAQ
;
A
#
# COMPACT_ATOMS: atom_id res chain seq x y z
N MET A 1 4.32 32.20 -17.88
CA MET A 1 3.38 31.63 -16.90
C MET A 1 4.17 30.75 -15.95
N LYS A 2 4.08 30.98 -14.63
CA LYS A 2 4.92 30.30 -13.64
C LYS A 2 4.57 28.81 -13.59
N LEU A 3 5.58 27.96 -13.45
CA LEU A 3 5.39 26.55 -13.17
C LEU A 3 5.16 26.43 -11.66
N ASP A 4 4.01 25.88 -11.25
CA ASP A 4 3.71 25.56 -9.86
C ASP A 4 3.42 24.06 -9.72
N ARG A 5 3.35 23.59 -8.47
CA ARG A 5 3.20 22.16 -8.16
C ARG A 5 1.88 21.61 -8.69
N GLU A 6 0.79 22.34 -8.52
CA GLU A 6 -0.56 21.92 -8.93
C GLU A 6 -0.62 21.70 -10.44
N ARG A 7 -0.11 22.65 -11.23
CA ARG A 7 -0.09 22.53 -12.68
C ARG A 7 0.77 21.37 -13.18
N ILE A 8 1.87 21.04 -12.49
CA ILE A 8 2.68 19.86 -12.82
C ILE A 8 1.87 18.58 -12.56
N VAL A 9 1.17 18.51 -11.42
CA VAL A 9 0.36 17.34 -11.05
C VAL A 9 -0.79 17.15 -12.03
N ASP A 10 -1.52 18.20 -12.37
CA ASP A 10 -2.62 18.13 -13.35
C ASP A 10 -2.11 17.69 -14.73
N ALA A 11 -0.94 18.18 -15.17
CA ALA A 11 -0.32 17.73 -16.41
C ALA A 11 0.16 16.27 -16.35
N ALA A 12 0.61 15.81 -15.18
CA ALA A 12 1.02 14.42 -14.97
C ALA A 12 -0.18 13.47 -14.97
N LEU A 13 -1.31 13.87 -14.37
CA LEU A 13 -2.57 13.12 -14.43
C LEU A 13 -3.12 13.06 -15.85
N ALA A 14 -3.08 14.18 -16.59
CA ALA A 14 -3.48 14.16 -18.00
C ALA A 14 -2.56 13.27 -18.85
N LEU A 15 -1.26 13.24 -18.56
CA LEU A 15 -0.33 12.32 -19.21
C LEU A 15 -0.62 10.86 -18.84
N LEU A 16 -0.97 10.59 -17.57
CA LEU A 16 -1.37 9.27 -17.09
C LEU A 16 -2.57 8.74 -17.88
N ASP A 17 -3.60 9.56 -18.06
CA ASP A 17 -4.79 9.20 -18.82
C ASP A 17 -4.45 8.87 -20.29
N ASP A 18 -3.54 9.65 -20.90
CA ASP A 18 -3.13 9.47 -22.30
C ASP A 18 -2.30 8.19 -22.53
N VAL A 19 -1.27 7.95 -21.70
CA VAL A 19 -0.23 6.94 -21.99
C VAL A 19 -0.13 5.80 -20.98
N GLY A 20 -0.81 5.91 -19.84
CA GLY A 20 -0.72 4.93 -18.75
C GLY A 20 0.53 5.08 -17.90
N LEU A 21 0.54 4.39 -16.77
CA LEU A 21 1.54 4.53 -15.71
C LEU A 21 2.94 4.09 -16.14
N ASP A 22 3.02 3.07 -16.99
CA ASP A 22 4.30 2.50 -17.45
C ASP A 22 5.05 3.45 -18.40
N ALA A 23 4.33 4.23 -19.20
CA ALA A 23 4.91 5.24 -20.08
C ALA A 23 5.09 6.62 -19.39
N LEU A 24 4.52 6.81 -18.19
CA LEU A 24 4.65 8.06 -17.44
C LEU A 24 6.07 8.22 -16.89
N SER A 25 6.80 9.20 -17.45
CA SER A 25 8.16 9.57 -17.04
C SER A 25 8.32 11.08 -16.87
N THR A 26 9.29 11.51 -16.05
CA THR A 26 9.61 12.94 -15.87
C THR A 26 10.09 13.58 -17.18
N ARG A 27 10.67 12.79 -18.09
CA ARG A 27 11.04 13.23 -19.44
C ARG A 27 9.80 13.50 -20.30
N ALA A 28 8.86 12.56 -20.36
CA ALA A 28 7.60 12.74 -21.09
C ALA A 28 6.78 13.91 -20.53
N LEU A 29 6.75 14.07 -19.20
CA LEU A 29 6.10 15.19 -18.54
C LEU A 29 6.76 16.54 -18.87
N ALA A 30 8.09 16.62 -18.86
CA ALA A 30 8.81 17.84 -19.23
C ALA A 30 8.54 18.24 -20.69
N GLN A 31 8.49 17.27 -21.60
CA GLN A 31 8.11 17.48 -22.99
C GLN A 31 6.68 18.02 -23.11
N ARG A 32 5.71 17.40 -22.42
CA ARG A 32 4.30 17.85 -22.40
C ARG A 32 4.17 19.30 -21.89
N LEU A 33 4.94 19.66 -20.86
CA LEU A 33 4.92 20.99 -20.27
C LEU A 33 5.79 22.02 -21.03
N ALA A 34 6.50 21.61 -22.08
CA ALA A 34 7.46 22.43 -22.82
C ALA A 34 8.54 23.09 -21.90
N VAL A 35 8.99 22.36 -20.89
CA VAL A 35 10.03 22.80 -19.93
C VAL A 35 11.24 21.88 -19.96
N LYS A 36 12.38 22.35 -19.44
CA LYS A 36 13.54 21.49 -19.23
C LYS A 36 13.32 20.62 -17.98
N GLN A 37 13.75 19.36 -18.04
CA GLN A 37 13.60 18.39 -16.94
C GLN A 37 14.11 18.89 -15.56
N PRO A 38 15.23 19.63 -15.45
CA PRO A 38 15.66 20.21 -14.17
C PRO A 38 14.62 21.11 -13.50
N ALA A 39 13.72 21.75 -14.25
CA ALA A 39 12.65 22.56 -13.69
C ALA A 39 11.66 21.71 -12.87
N LEU A 40 11.42 20.46 -13.24
CA LEU A 40 10.54 19.55 -12.49
C LEU A 40 11.17 19.10 -11.17
N TYR A 41 12.48 18.90 -11.12
CA TYR A 41 13.20 18.47 -9.92
C TYR A 41 13.15 19.50 -8.79
N TRP A 42 13.00 20.79 -9.11
CA TRP A 42 12.77 21.84 -8.11
C TRP A 42 11.43 21.68 -7.38
N HIS A 43 10.42 21.11 -8.04
CA HIS A 43 9.10 20.89 -7.46
C HIS A 43 8.96 19.50 -6.85
N PHE A 44 9.54 18.48 -7.48
CA PHE A 44 9.45 17.08 -7.05
C PHE A 44 10.83 16.43 -7.03
N LYS A 45 11.30 16.10 -5.83
CA LYS A 45 12.64 15.53 -5.62
C LYS A 45 12.81 14.13 -6.24
N SER A 46 11.71 13.42 -6.49
CA SER A 46 11.72 12.06 -7.06
C SER A 46 10.43 11.76 -7.82
N ARG A 47 10.44 10.70 -8.64
CA ARG A 47 9.21 10.16 -9.28
C ARG A 47 8.20 9.74 -8.23
N ARG A 48 8.64 9.18 -7.10
CA ARG A 48 7.77 8.81 -5.97
C ARG A 48 7.00 10.03 -5.45
N ALA A 49 7.70 11.13 -5.16
CA ALA A 49 7.06 12.36 -4.66
C ALA A 49 6.05 12.97 -5.65
N LEU A 50 6.25 12.75 -6.97
CA LEU A 50 5.25 13.13 -7.97
C LEU A 50 4.03 12.22 -7.93
N LEU A 51 4.23 10.90 -7.82
CA LEU A 51 3.14 9.93 -7.71
C LEU A 51 2.33 10.12 -6.42
N ASP A 52 2.99 10.42 -5.30
CA ASP A 52 2.30 10.73 -4.03
C ASP A 52 1.39 11.96 -4.21
N ALA A 53 1.89 13.04 -4.83
CA ALA A 53 1.09 14.23 -5.10
C ALA A 53 -0.03 14.00 -6.12
N MET A 54 0.18 13.10 -7.10
CA MET A 54 -0.88 12.67 -8.01
C MET A 54 -1.97 11.89 -7.27
N ASN A 55 -1.59 10.98 -6.38
CA ASN A 55 -2.53 10.23 -5.53
C ASN A 55 -3.33 11.17 -4.63
N ASP A 56 -2.68 12.12 -3.96
CA ASP A 56 -3.37 13.15 -3.15
C ASP A 56 -4.39 13.91 -3.99
N ARG A 57 -4.04 14.27 -5.23
CA ARG A 57 -4.95 14.97 -6.15
C ARG A 57 -6.12 14.10 -6.62
N ILE A 58 -5.89 12.81 -6.85
CA ILE A 58 -6.93 11.82 -7.21
C ILE A 58 -7.91 11.65 -6.03
N LEU A 59 -7.40 11.57 -4.82
CA LEU A 59 -8.17 11.26 -3.62
C LEU A 59 -8.77 12.49 -2.93
N ALA A 60 -8.45 13.70 -3.38
CA ALA A 60 -8.86 14.95 -2.75
C ALA A 60 -10.38 15.00 -2.41
N ASP A 61 -11.24 14.68 -3.38
CA ASP A 61 -12.70 14.71 -3.20
C ASP A 61 -13.16 13.57 -2.28
N ALA A 62 -12.60 12.37 -2.42
CA ALA A 62 -12.92 11.24 -1.55
C ALA A 62 -12.48 11.49 -0.10
N TYR A 63 -11.38 12.21 0.10
CA TYR A 63 -10.84 12.56 1.41
C TYR A 63 -11.60 13.68 2.10
N ALA A 64 -12.31 14.53 1.36
CA ALA A 64 -13.21 15.51 1.96
C ALA A 64 -14.35 14.82 2.74
N ASP A 65 -14.86 13.71 2.21
CA ASP A 65 -15.99 12.96 2.78
C ASP A 65 -15.58 11.77 3.66
N ARG A 66 -14.28 11.60 3.94
CA ARG A 66 -13.76 10.49 4.75
C ARG A 66 -13.97 10.67 6.25
N VAL A 67 -14.63 11.75 6.66
CA VAL A 67 -14.97 12.03 8.05
C VAL A 67 -16.45 11.68 8.25
N PRO A 68 -16.78 10.92 9.31
CA PRO A 68 -18.16 10.60 9.61
C PRO A 68 -18.94 11.86 9.99
N ALA A 69 -20.15 12.00 9.46
CA ALA A 69 -21.07 13.06 9.86
C ALA A 69 -21.61 12.81 11.28
N ALA A 70 -22.07 13.86 11.95
CA ALA A 70 -22.63 13.73 13.29
C ALA A 70 -23.84 12.78 13.28
N GLY A 71 -23.78 11.72 14.11
CA GLY A 71 -24.83 10.71 14.20
C GLY A 71 -24.90 9.74 13.01
N GLU A 72 -23.93 9.76 12.09
CA GLU A 72 -23.86 8.81 10.99
C GLU A 72 -23.62 7.38 11.52
N PRO A 73 -24.44 6.38 11.15
CA PRO A 73 -24.18 4.99 11.49
C PRO A 73 -22.83 4.54 10.94
N TRP A 74 -22.05 3.83 11.76
CA TRP A 74 -20.69 3.42 11.42
C TRP A 74 -20.63 2.57 10.14
N ASP A 75 -21.63 1.73 9.90
CA ASP A 75 -21.71 0.85 8.74
C ASP A 75 -22.04 1.62 7.46
N ALA A 76 -23.02 2.52 7.53
CA ALA A 76 -23.33 3.46 6.45
C ALA A 76 -22.11 4.32 6.08
N PHE A 77 -21.37 4.78 7.10
CA PHE A 77 -20.12 5.50 6.92
C PHE A 77 -19.07 4.66 6.15
N LEU A 78 -18.87 3.39 6.52
CA LEU A 78 -17.94 2.51 5.81
C LEU A 78 -18.33 2.31 4.34
N PHE A 79 -19.61 2.11 4.04
CA PHE A 79 -20.09 2.02 2.66
C PHE A 79 -19.79 3.31 1.87
N LYS A 80 -20.11 4.47 2.44
CA LYS A 80 -19.87 5.77 1.81
C LYS A 80 -18.38 5.97 1.48
N VAL A 81 -17.50 5.73 2.45
CA VAL A 81 -16.05 5.92 2.27
C VAL A 81 -15.51 4.98 1.21
N ALA A 82 -15.89 3.70 1.23
CA ALA A 82 -15.42 2.72 0.25
C ALA A 82 -15.87 3.08 -1.18
N ARG A 83 -17.12 3.51 -1.36
CA ARG A 83 -17.67 3.97 -2.66
C ARG A 83 -16.96 5.21 -3.18
N ASN A 84 -16.74 6.20 -2.30
CA ASN A 84 -16.01 7.42 -2.65
C ASN A 84 -14.57 7.11 -3.05
N PHE A 85 -13.92 6.22 -2.31
CA PHE A 85 -12.56 5.79 -2.60
C PHE A 85 -12.48 5.04 -3.94
N ARG A 86 -13.37 4.06 -4.18
CA ARG A 86 -13.46 3.36 -5.47
C ARG A 86 -13.64 4.35 -6.63
N ARG A 87 -14.62 5.27 -6.52
CA ARG A 87 -14.89 6.27 -7.55
C ARG A 87 -13.67 7.14 -7.85
N ALA A 88 -12.94 7.55 -6.82
CA ALA A 88 -11.72 8.31 -7.01
C ALA A 88 -10.64 7.50 -7.75
N LEU A 89 -10.38 6.25 -7.36
CA LEU A 89 -9.40 5.40 -8.05
C LEU A 89 -9.79 5.10 -9.51
N CYS A 90 -11.09 4.90 -9.78
CA CYS A 90 -11.61 4.68 -11.14
C CYS A 90 -11.63 5.97 -11.99
N SER A 91 -11.47 7.15 -11.40
CA SER A 91 -11.57 8.42 -12.13
C SER A 91 -10.40 8.70 -13.10
N ARG A 92 -9.31 7.93 -12.97
CA ARG A 92 -8.10 8.06 -13.78
C ARG A 92 -7.62 6.69 -14.23
N ARG A 93 -7.01 6.66 -15.42
CA ARG A 93 -6.30 5.46 -15.89
C ARG A 93 -5.22 5.07 -14.89
N ASP A 94 -5.07 3.77 -14.60
CA ASP A 94 -4.10 3.24 -13.63
C ASP A 94 -4.21 3.85 -12.21
N GLY A 95 -5.33 4.48 -11.84
CA GLY A 95 -5.47 5.18 -10.56
C GLY A 95 -5.20 4.31 -9.34
N ALA A 96 -5.59 3.03 -9.37
CA ALA A 96 -5.29 2.09 -8.29
C ALA A 96 -3.79 1.72 -8.22
N ARG A 97 -3.10 1.65 -9.37
CA ARG A 97 -1.65 1.40 -9.41
C ARG A 97 -0.85 2.61 -8.91
N VAL A 98 -1.33 3.83 -9.19
CA VAL A 98 -0.76 5.06 -8.61
C VAL A 98 -0.90 5.03 -7.08
N HIS A 99 -2.05 4.62 -6.57
CA HIS A 99 -2.31 4.53 -5.13
C HIS A 99 -1.46 3.46 -4.41
N ALA A 100 -1.39 2.24 -4.95
CA ALA A 100 -0.82 1.06 -4.27
C ALA A 100 0.66 1.19 -3.86
N GLY A 101 1.38 2.19 -4.38
CA GLY A 101 2.78 2.48 -4.04
C GLY A 101 3.00 3.69 -3.13
N THR A 102 1.93 4.32 -2.62
CA THR A 102 2.00 5.53 -1.80
C THR A 102 2.04 5.22 -0.31
N GLU A 103 2.70 6.08 0.46
CA GLU A 103 2.76 6.01 1.92
C GLU A 103 1.64 6.86 2.54
N ALA A 104 1.21 6.50 3.75
CA ALA A 104 0.22 7.29 4.48
C ALA A 104 0.78 8.70 4.77
N ASN A 105 0.02 9.73 4.42
CA ASN A 105 0.40 11.11 4.65
C ASN A 105 0.20 11.49 6.13
N LEU A 106 1.18 12.17 6.73
CA LEU A 106 1.11 12.64 8.13
C LEU A 106 0.00 13.68 8.36
N ASP A 107 -0.42 14.39 7.30
CA ASP A 107 -1.55 15.33 7.37
C ASP A 107 -2.91 14.62 7.57
N ASP A 108 -2.95 13.28 7.46
CA ASP A 108 -4.17 12.47 7.55
C ASP A 108 -4.49 11.96 8.96
N LEU A 109 -3.68 12.29 9.97
CA LEU A 109 -3.84 11.74 11.32
C LEU A 109 -5.17 12.16 11.99
N ALA A 110 -5.54 13.45 11.93
CA ALA A 110 -6.77 13.92 12.57
C ALA A 110 -8.06 13.39 11.90
N PRO A 111 -8.17 13.34 10.56
CA PRO A 111 -9.24 12.60 9.90
C PRO A 111 -9.28 11.11 10.29
N SER A 112 -8.13 10.43 10.30
CA SER A 112 -8.03 9.01 10.66
C SER A 112 -8.50 8.75 12.09
N GLU A 113 -8.11 9.59 13.04
CA GLU A 113 -8.57 9.50 14.44
C GLU A 113 -10.09 9.63 14.54
N ARG A 114 -10.73 10.48 13.72
CA ARG A 114 -12.21 10.59 13.71
C ARG A 114 -12.89 9.35 13.14
N GLN A 115 -12.28 8.67 12.17
CA GLN A 115 -12.79 7.37 11.69
C GLN A 115 -12.71 6.31 12.79
N MET A 116 -11.56 6.27 13.47
CA MET A 116 -11.33 5.39 14.62
C MET A 116 -12.34 5.67 15.74
N ALA A 117 -12.61 6.94 16.05
CA ALA A 117 -13.59 7.35 17.05
C ALA A 117 -15.02 6.91 16.69
N CYS A 118 -15.41 6.96 15.41
CA CYS A 118 -16.71 6.49 14.96
C CYS A 118 -16.88 4.97 15.15
N LEU A 119 -15.88 4.18 14.75
CA LEU A 119 -15.92 2.72 14.90
C LEU A 119 -15.84 2.30 16.38
N THR A 120 -14.96 2.93 17.16
CA THR A 120 -14.84 2.64 18.59
C THR A 120 -16.08 3.07 19.37
N GLY A 121 -16.72 4.18 18.98
CA GLY A 121 -18.03 4.60 19.51
C GLY A 121 -19.16 3.61 19.23
N ALA A 122 -19.03 2.78 18.19
CA ALA A 122 -19.96 1.69 17.88
C ALA A 122 -19.69 0.39 18.68
N GLY A 123 -18.57 0.33 19.42
CA GLY A 123 -18.21 -0.82 20.26
C GLY A 123 -17.02 -1.65 19.76
N PHE A 124 -16.37 -1.26 18.67
CA PHE A 124 -15.12 -1.93 18.23
C PHE A 124 -13.94 -1.54 19.13
N THR A 125 -12.96 -2.44 19.29
CA THR A 125 -11.65 -2.05 19.82
C THR A 125 -10.86 -1.26 18.76
N PRO A 126 -9.86 -0.45 19.13
CA PRO A 126 -9.02 0.24 18.15
C PRO A 126 -8.35 -0.70 17.14
N ALA A 127 -7.91 -1.88 17.58
CA ALA A 127 -7.34 -2.89 16.68
C ALA A 127 -8.37 -3.37 15.64
N GLN A 128 -9.59 -3.69 16.09
CA GLN A 128 -10.67 -4.11 15.19
C GLN A 128 -11.06 -3.00 14.21
N ALA A 129 -11.15 -1.75 14.69
CA ALA A 129 -11.47 -0.60 13.86
C ALA A 129 -10.43 -0.42 12.74
N LEU A 130 -9.14 -0.49 13.09
CA LEU A 130 -8.06 -0.38 12.11
C LEU A 130 -8.07 -1.56 11.11
N ASP A 131 -8.26 -2.79 11.60
CA ASP A 131 -8.38 -3.98 10.75
C ASP A 131 -9.51 -3.83 9.71
N ILE A 132 -10.67 -3.31 10.13
CA ILE A 132 -11.82 -3.07 9.24
C ILE A 132 -11.48 -2.03 8.16
N LEU A 133 -10.91 -0.88 8.55
CA LEU A 133 -10.53 0.18 7.61
C LEU A 133 -9.49 -0.29 6.60
N VAL A 134 -8.47 -1.02 7.07
CA VAL A 134 -7.41 -1.59 6.22
C VAL A 134 -7.98 -2.66 5.29
N ALA A 135 -8.87 -3.53 5.78
CA ALA A 135 -9.50 -4.57 4.96
C ALA A 135 -10.34 -3.97 3.83
N ILE A 136 -11.18 -2.97 4.14
CA ILE A 136 -12.02 -2.28 3.14
C ILE A 136 -11.15 -1.54 2.13
N SER A 137 -10.10 -0.83 2.57
CA SER A 137 -9.17 -0.14 1.68
C SER A 137 -8.49 -1.12 0.72
N ARG A 138 -7.91 -2.21 1.23
CA ARG A 138 -7.23 -3.23 0.41
C ARG A 138 -8.19 -3.94 -0.55
N TYR A 139 -9.40 -4.26 -0.08
CA TYR A 139 -10.45 -4.83 -0.93
C TYR A 139 -10.79 -3.88 -2.09
N THR A 140 -11.00 -2.60 -1.78
CA THR A 140 -11.32 -1.57 -2.78
C THR A 140 -10.19 -1.45 -3.81
N VAL A 141 -8.95 -1.34 -3.37
CA VAL A 141 -7.77 -1.26 -4.27
C VAL A 141 -7.68 -2.52 -5.15
N GLY A 142 -7.88 -3.71 -4.58
CA GLY A 142 -7.88 -4.97 -5.32
C GLY A 142 -8.95 -5.02 -6.41
N CYS A 143 -10.20 -4.65 -6.08
CA CYS A 143 -11.28 -4.58 -7.07
C CYS A 143 -10.97 -3.63 -8.22
N VAL A 144 -10.45 -2.44 -7.93
CA VAL A 144 -10.13 -1.46 -8.97
C VAL A 144 -8.90 -1.87 -9.80
N LEU A 145 -7.92 -2.54 -9.20
CA LEU A 145 -6.78 -3.10 -9.94
C LEU A 145 -7.24 -4.12 -10.98
N GLU A 146 -8.12 -5.05 -10.60
CA GLU A 146 -8.67 -6.06 -11.52
C GLU A 146 -9.54 -5.41 -12.61
N GLU A 147 -10.41 -4.47 -12.25
CA GLU A 147 -11.25 -3.72 -13.20
C GLU A 147 -10.43 -2.93 -14.23
N GLN A 148 -9.38 -2.23 -13.78
CA GLN A 148 -8.50 -1.48 -14.67
C GLN A 148 -7.65 -2.40 -15.55
N ALA A 149 -7.19 -3.54 -15.02
CA ALA A 149 -6.43 -4.52 -15.79
C ALA A 149 -7.31 -5.22 -16.84
N GLU A 150 -8.56 -5.54 -16.51
CA GLU A 150 -9.51 -6.15 -17.45
C GLU A 150 -9.87 -5.19 -18.59
N ALA A 151 -10.05 -3.89 -18.31
CA ALA A 151 -10.30 -2.89 -19.33
C ALA A 151 -9.16 -2.74 -20.36
N GLU A 152 -7.93 -3.07 -19.99
CA GLU A 152 -6.78 -3.08 -20.90
C GLU A 152 -6.58 -4.41 -21.65
N ARG A 153 -7.29 -5.48 -21.27
CA ARG A 153 -7.17 -6.78 -21.92
C ARG A 153 -7.91 -6.80 -23.27
N PRO A 154 -7.32 -7.40 -24.32
CA PRO A 154 -8.05 -7.72 -25.53
C PRO A 154 -9.21 -8.68 -25.24
N GLU A 155 -10.31 -8.54 -25.98
CA GLU A 155 -11.40 -9.51 -25.94
C GLU A 155 -10.88 -10.92 -26.30
N ASP A 156 -11.12 -11.89 -25.41
CA ASP A 156 -10.71 -13.29 -25.57
C ASP A 156 -11.78 -14.20 -24.95
N ASP A 157 -12.36 -15.07 -25.77
CA ASP A 157 -13.42 -16.01 -25.39
C ASP A 157 -12.87 -17.40 -25.00
N THR A 158 -11.54 -17.56 -24.91
CA THR A 158 -10.90 -18.83 -24.54
C THR A 158 -11.36 -19.35 -23.19
N LEU A 159 -11.49 -18.45 -22.20
CA LEU A 159 -12.03 -18.81 -20.89
C LEU A 159 -13.50 -19.29 -21.02
N ASP A 160 -14.30 -18.64 -21.86
CA ASP A 160 -15.73 -18.91 -22.01
C ASP A 160 -15.99 -20.30 -22.56
N ARG A 161 -15.21 -20.68 -23.58
CA ARG A 161 -15.23 -22.03 -24.13
C ARG A 161 -14.79 -23.06 -23.09
N ALA A 162 -13.77 -22.75 -22.29
CA ALA A 162 -13.26 -23.68 -21.28
C ALA A 162 -14.24 -23.90 -20.13
N VAL A 163 -14.89 -22.84 -19.63
CA VAL A 163 -15.81 -22.94 -18.47
C VAL A 163 -17.12 -23.66 -18.81
N ALA A 164 -17.48 -23.81 -20.10
CA ALA A 164 -18.68 -24.52 -20.52
C ALA A 164 -18.75 -25.97 -20.01
N ALA A 165 -17.60 -26.60 -19.74
CA ALA A 165 -17.52 -27.93 -19.14
C ALA A 165 -17.73 -27.96 -17.61
N PHE A 166 -17.83 -26.80 -16.96
CA PHE A 166 -17.91 -26.64 -15.50
C PHE A 166 -19.19 -25.87 -15.12
N PRO A 167 -20.35 -26.55 -14.95
CA PRO A 167 -21.66 -25.89 -14.88
C PRO A 167 -21.79 -24.82 -13.79
N LEU A 168 -21.24 -25.08 -12.59
CA LEU A 168 -21.28 -24.13 -11.49
C LEU A 168 -20.44 -22.87 -11.78
N LEU A 169 -19.25 -23.07 -12.35
CA LEU A 169 -18.36 -21.98 -12.72
C LEU A 169 -18.94 -21.17 -13.89
N ALA A 170 -19.50 -21.83 -14.89
CA ALA A 170 -20.19 -21.18 -16.01
C ALA A 170 -21.35 -20.31 -15.51
N SER A 171 -22.19 -20.84 -14.62
CA SER A 171 -23.30 -20.07 -14.03
C SER A 171 -22.81 -18.88 -13.21
N GLY A 172 -21.78 -19.06 -12.39
CA GLY A 172 -21.19 -17.98 -11.59
C GLY A 172 -20.56 -16.89 -12.44
N LEU A 173 -19.80 -17.27 -13.46
CA LEU A 173 -19.14 -16.34 -14.38
C LEU A 173 -20.16 -15.56 -15.22
N ALA A 174 -21.22 -16.23 -15.69
CA ALA A 174 -22.32 -15.56 -16.39
C ALA A 174 -23.01 -14.51 -15.50
N HIS A 175 -23.27 -14.84 -14.23
CA HIS A 175 -23.83 -13.89 -13.27
C HIS A 175 -22.88 -12.70 -13.01
N TYR A 176 -21.60 -12.98 -12.75
CA TYR A 176 -20.57 -11.97 -12.52
C TYR A 176 -20.49 -10.97 -13.68
N ARG A 177 -20.43 -11.46 -14.93
CA ARG A 177 -20.38 -10.60 -16.11
C ARG A 177 -21.64 -9.78 -16.34
N ALA A 178 -22.81 -10.36 -16.06
CA ALA A 178 -24.07 -9.64 -16.20
C ALA A 178 -24.22 -8.49 -15.19
N GLN A 179 -23.63 -8.62 -13.99
CA GLN A 179 -23.69 -7.62 -12.93
C GLN A 179 -22.61 -6.53 -13.06
N GLY A 180 -21.42 -6.91 -13.56
CA GLY A 180 -20.29 -6.00 -13.72
C GLY A 180 -19.53 -5.71 -12.42
N HIS A 181 -18.50 -4.87 -12.54
CA HIS A 181 -17.54 -4.61 -11.46
C HIS A 181 -18.16 -3.88 -10.25
N GLU A 182 -19.06 -2.92 -10.48
CA GLU A 182 -19.68 -2.15 -9.39
C GLU A 182 -20.54 -3.02 -8.48
N ALA A 183 -21.42 -3.84 -9.05
CA ALA A 183 -22.25 -4.74 -8.28
C ALA A 183 -21.42 -5.82 -7.54
N THR A 184 -20.34 -6.30 -8.15
CA THR A 184 -19.42 -7.24 -7.49
C THR A 184 -18.69 -6.58 -6.32
N PHE A 185 -18.26 -5.32 -6.48
CA PHE A 185 -17.67 -4.52 -5.41
C PHE A 185 -18.65 -4.32 -4.24
N GLU A 186 -19.89 -3.95 -4.52
CA GLU A 186 -20.92 -3.76 -3.48
C GLU A 186 -21.21 -5.08 -2.74
N ALA A 187 -21.27 -6.21 -3.45
CA ALA A 187 -21.49 -7.51 -2.84
C ALA A 187 -20.37 -7.91 -1.86
N GLY A 188 -19.10 -7.75 -2.24
CA GLY A 188 -17.98 -8.07 -1.34
C GLY A 188 -17.82 -7.06 -0.20
N LEU A 189 -18.10 -5.78 -0.45
CA LEU A 189 -18.14 -4.76 0.61
C LEU A 189 -19.23 -5.08 1.65
N ALA A 190 -20.41 -5.51 1.21
CA ALA A 190 -21.47 -5.95 2.10
C ALA A 190 -21.03 -7.13 2.98
N LEU A 191 -20.34 -8.13 2.40
CA LEU A 191 -19.80 -9.26 3.17
C LEU A 191 -18.81 -8.80 4.26
N LEU A 192 -17.94 -7.83 3.97
CA LEU A 192 -17.00 -7.27 4.95
C LEU A 192 -17.73 -6.55 6.09
N VAL A 193 -18.71 -5.71 5.76
CA VAL A 193 -19.48 -4.94 6.75
C VAL A 193 -20.38 -5.87 7.59
N ASP A 194 -21.01 -6.87 6.98
CA ASP A 194 -21.80 -7.88 7.70
C ASP A 194 -20.95 -8.71 8.65
N GLY A 195 -19.73 -9.07 8.24
CA GLY A 195 -18.75 -9.70 9.13
C GLY A 195 -18.38 -8.82 10.33
N ALA A 196 -18.26 -7.50 10.12
CA ALA A 196 -18.03 -6.54 11.20
C ALA A 196 -19.25 -6.42 12.13
N ARG A 197 -20.47 -6.37 11.58
CA ARG A 197 -21.74 -6.37 12.36
C ARG A 197 -21.85 -7.62 13.23
N ALA A 198 -21.58 -8.79 12.66
CA ALA A 198 -21.62 -10.05 13.38
C ALA A 198 -20.62 -10.09 14.55
N ARG A 199 -19.44 -9.47 14.39
CA ARG A 199 -18.43 -9.37 15.44
C ARG A 199 -18.87 -8.46 16.60
N LEU A 200 -19.61 -7.39 16.35
CA LEU A 200 -20.24 -6.58 17.41
C LEU A 200 -21.34 -7.35 18.13
N ALA A 201 -22.12 -8.15 17.39
CA ALA A 201 -23.23 -8.92 17.94
C ALA A 201 -22.78 -10.13 18.78
N ALA A 202 -21.55 -10.59 18.59
CA ALA A 202 -20.94 -11.66 19.37
C ALA A 202 -19.90 -11.08 20.35
N PRO A 203 -20.34 -10.51 21.50
CA PRO A 203 -19.42 -10.09 22.54
C PRO A 203 -18.55 -11.29 22.96
N ASP A 204 -17.26 -11.01 22.99
CA ASP A 204 -16.12 -11.92 23.11
C ASP A 204 -16.25 -13.01 24.19
N ASP A 205 -16.57 -14.24 23.80
CA ASP A 205 -16.44 -15.45 24.63
C ASP A 205 -15.03 -16.09 24.52
N ARG A 206 -14.07 -15.40 23.85
CA ARG A 206 -12.74 -15.94 23.52
C ARG A 206 -11.58 -15.31 24.30
N VAL A 207 -11.85 -14.38 25.22
CA VAL A 207 -10.86 -13.95 26.23
C VAL A 207 -11.21 -14.54 27.59
N ARG A 208 -11.03 -15.86 27.73
CA ARG A 208 -10.66 -16.44 29.03
C ARG A 208 -9.14 -16.61 29.05
N PRO A 209 -8.37 -15.75 29.75
CA PRO A 209 -7.03 -16.17 30.14
C PRO A 209 -7.19 -17.40 31.03
N GLY A 210 -6.48 -18.48 30.69
CA GLY A 210 -6.57 -19.76 31.36
C GLY A 210 -6.55 -19.61 32.87
N ARG A 211 -7.52 -20.24 33.53
CA ARG A 211 -7.43 -20.56 34.96
C ARG A 211 -6.26 -21.54 35.13
N SER A 212 -5.05 -21.02 35.29
CA SER A 212 -3.96 -21.77 35.90
C SER A 212 -4.23 -21.83 37.40
N GLY A 213 -5.09 -22.77 37.79
CA GLY A 213 -5.27 -23.17 39.17
C GLY A 213 -3.97 -23.80 39.70
N LEU A 214 -3.50 -23.22 40.79
CA LEU A 214 -2.57 -23.69 41.80
C LEU A 214 -2.13 -25.17 41.72
N SER A 215 -0.81 -25.38 41.82
CA SER A 215 -0.30 -26.25 42.89
C SER A 215 0.96 -25.67 43.51
N ALA A 216 0.81 -25.26 44.75
CA ALA A 216 1.90 -24.97 45.66
C ALA A 216 2.39 -26.29 46.26
N THR A 217 3.69 -26.56 46.20
CA THR A 217 4.36 -27.40 47.18
C THR A 217 5.60 -26.68 47.67
N ARG A 218 5.50 -26.13 48.89
CA ARG A 218 6.66 -25.85 49.75
C ARG A 218 7.20 -27.18 50.26
N GLY A 219 8.52 -27.34 50.23
CA GLY A 219 9.27 -28.39 50.91
C GLY A 219 10.71 -27.92 51.09
N THR A 220 11.14 -27.87 52.34
CA THR A 220 12.31 -27.18 52.89
C THR A 220 13.61 -28.02 52.90
N SER A 221 14.73 -27.30 52.92
CA SER A 221 16.03 -27.59 53.59
C SER A 221 16.89 -28.79 53.14
N GLY A 222 18.18 -28.52 52.87
CA GLY A 222 19.24 -29.53 52.77
C GLY A 222 20.61 -28.93 52.44
N THR A 223 21.42 -28.73 53.48
CA THR A 223 22.81 -28.23 53.53
C THR A 223 23.84 -29.19 52.90
N SER A 224 25.01 -28.65 52.48
CA SER A 224 26.37 -29.28 52.42
C SER A 224 27.08 -28.97 51.09
N SER A 225 28.08 -28.08 51.03
CA SER A 225 29.49 -28.18 51.45
C SER A 225 30.44 -28.59 50.31
N GLY A 226 31.41 -27.71 50.04
CA GLY A 226 32.76 -28.05 49.59
C GLY A 226 32.96 -28.35 48.10
N ASN A 227 33.70 -27.50 47.38
CA ASN A 227 35.17 -27.55 47.40
C ASN A 227 35.77 -26.37 46.62
N ARG A 228 36.90 -25.89 47.14
CA ARG A 228 37.75 -24.83 46.60
C ARG A 228 38.59 -25.39 45.46
N SER A 229 39.05 -24.52 44.55
CA SER A 229 40.45 -24.05 44.53
C SER A 229 40.88 -23.56 43.14
N ARG A 230 41.38 -22.30 43.11
CA ARG A 230 42.61 -21.83 42.44
C ARG A 230 42.61 -21.84 40.90
N SER A 231 43.28 -20.96 40.15
CA SER A 231 44.12 -19.77 40.36
C SER A 231 44.50 -19.33 38.93
N ALA A 232 44.21 -18.09 38.49
CA ALA A 232 45.16 -17.00 38.24
C ALA A 232 45.68 -16.83 36.79
N ALA A 233 45.92 -15.54 36.48
CA ALA A 233 46.79 -14.92 35.46
C ALA A 233 46.29 -14.97 33.99
N THR A 234 45.92 -13.87 33.33
CA THR A 234 46.62 -12.62 32.91
C THR A 234 47.70 -12.81 31.84
N ALA A 235 47.61 -11.94 30.82
CA ALA A 235 48.56 -11.53 29.77
C ALA A 235 48.05 -11.92 28.36
N ASP A 236 47.58 -10.98 27.54
CA ASP A 236 48.32 -9.92 26.82
C ASP A 236 49.02 -10.46 25.55
N GLY A 237 48.87 -9.72 24.44
CA GLY A 237 49.46 -10.08 23.14
C GLY A 237 48.60 -9.75 21.90
N SER A 238 48.38 -8.46 21.64
CA SER A 238 48.26 -7.92 20.26
C SER A 238 49.66 -7.81 19.63
N PRO A 239 49.88 -7.25 18.42
CA PRO A 239 49.23 -7.37 17.10
C PRO A 239 50.30 -7.55 15.96
N ALA A 240 49.90 -7.68 14.70
CA ALA A 240 50.67 -7.29 13.49
C ALA A 240 49.75 -7.44 12.26
N ASP A 241 49.27 -6.40 11.59
CA ASP A 241 49.95 -5.32 10.84
C ASP A 241 50.49 -5.80 9.47
N THR A 242 49.97 -5.19 8.38
CA THR A 242 50.70 -4.68 7.20
C THR A 242 49.79 -4.53 5.96
N ALA A 243 49.38 -3.29 5.67
CA ALA A 243 49.46 -2.70 4.32
C ALA A 243 50.88 -2.07 4.18
N PRO A 244 51.38 -1.47 3.06
CA PRO A 244 50.74 -0.93 1.84
C PRO A 244 51.55 -1.26 0.54
N THR A 245 51.17 -0.86 -0.69
CA THR A 245 51.70 0.29 -1.52
C THR A 245 51.33 0.01 -3.00
N ALA A 246 50.71 0.89 -3.79
CA ALA A 246 51.17 2.11 -4.50
C ALA A 246 51.49 1.93 -6.01
N SER A 247 50.92 2.85 -6.82
CA SER A 247 51.44 3.46 -8.07
C SER A 247 51.27 2.82 -9.48
N ALA A 248 50.73 3.67 -10.38
CA ALA A 248 50.58 3.61 -11.85
C ALA A 248 51.97 3.68 -12.60
N PRO A 249 52.15 3.71 -13.96
CA PRO A 249 51.34 4.35 -15.03
C PRO A 249 51.28 3.65 -16.43
N SER A 250 50.59 4.28 -17.40
CA SER A 250 50.47 3.90 -18.83
C SER A 250 51.79 3.90 -19.64
N PRO A 251 51.77 3.44 -20.90
CA PRO A 251 52.03 4.40 -21.98
C PRO A 251 51.23 4.25 -23.29
N ARG A 252 51.15 5.41 -23.96
CA ARG A 252 50.63 5.78 -25.29
C ARG A 252 51.26 5.03 -26.49
N ARG A 253 50.53 4.96 -27.62
CA ARG A 253 50.91 5.57 -28.94
C ARG A 253 49.77 5.41 -29.98
N ARG A 254 49.21 6.52 -30.48
CA ARG A 254 49.46 7.24 -31.77
C ARG A 254 48.92 6.50 -33.01
N LYS A 255 47.86 6.99 -33.67
CA LYS A 255 47.71 8.13 -34.63
C LYS A 255 48.12 7.80 -36.08
N ARG A 256 47.27 8.27 -37.01
CA ARG A 256 47.37 8.45 -38.49
C ARG A 256 46.72 7.30 -39.28
N GLY A 257 45.89 7.53 -40.30
CA GLY A 257 45.55 8.73 -41.06
C GLY A 257 44.52 8.39 -42.16
N PRO A 258 44.17 9.36 -43.04
CA PRO A 258 42.86 9.46 -43.70
C PRO A 258 42.86 9.09 -45.20
N GLY A 259 41.66 9.02 -45.79
CA GLY A 259 41.39 9.11 -47.23
C GLY A 259 40.33 8.12 -47.67
N ALA A 260 39.48 8.36 -48.66
CA ALA A 260 39.12 9.54 -49.44
C ALA A 260 37.93 9.10 -50.32
N GLN A 261 37.01 10.03 -50.58
CA GLN A 261 36.10 10.11 -51.74
C GLN A 261 35.10 8.97 -51.99
#